data_AF-A0A6B2XRJ1-F1
#
_entry.id   AF-A0A6B2XRJ1-F1
#
_cell.length_a   1.000
_cell.length_b   1.000
_cell.length_c   1.000
_cell.angle_alpha   90.00
_cell.angle_beta   90.00
_cell.angle_gamma   90.00
#
_symmetry.space_group_name_H-M   'P 1'
#
loop_
_entity.id
_entity.type
_entity.pdbx_description
1 polymer ?
#
loop_
_entity_poly.entity_id
_entity_poly.type
_entity_poly.pdbx_seq_one_letter_code
_entity_poly.pdbx_strand_id
1 'polypeptide(L)'
;RLLAFVALNGGRVERRHAAGTLWPSGDDLRAAGNLRSALWRLKAAGIDLLDSDKFALAMREHTVVDLYVLYGWAGRLIGGTATAQDLSALKWRTDALDRLPGWYDDWVLLERERVRQRRLHALEERSRELARV
;
A
#
# COMPACT_ATOMS: atom_id res chain seq x y z
N ARG A 1 1.90 -4.63 11.37
CA ARG A 1 2.83 -5.00 10.26
C ARG A 1 2.13 -5.76 9.14
N LEU A 2 1.44 -6.88 9.43
CA LEU A 2 0.79 -7.72 8.41
C LEU A 2 -0.15 -6.95 7.44
N LEU A 3 -1.13 -6.21 7.96
CA LEU A 3 -2.08 -5.44 7.13
C LEU A 3 -1.36 -4.48 6.18
N ALA A 4 -0.44 -3.68 6.73
CA ALA A 4 0.38 -2.76 5.95
C ALA A 4 1.16 -3.50 4.86
N PHE A 5 1.77 -4.64 5.18
CA PHE A 5 2.55 -5.41 4.20
C PHE A 5 1.69 -5.92 3.03
N VAL A 6 0.50 -6.48 3.30
CA VAL A 6 -0.42 -6.92 2.23
C VAL A 6 -0.89 -5.71 1.41
N ALA A 7 -1.27 -4.62 2.09
CA ALA A 7 -1.74 -3.41 1.44
C ALA A 7 -0.68 -2.79 0.51
N LEU A 8 0.57 -2.70 0.98
CA LEU A 8 1.70 -2.18 0.23
C LEU A 8 2.10 -3.07 -0.96
N ASN A 9 1.88 -4.39 -0.89
CA ASN A 9 2.11 -5.33 -1.99
C ASN A 9 0.93 -5.42 -2.98
N GLY A 10 0.25 -4.29 -3.25
CA GLY A 10 -0.86 -4.25 -4.21
C GLY A 10 -2.11 -5.01 -3.76
N GLY A 11 -2.19 -5.38 -2.49
CA GLY A 11 -3.40 -5.93 -1.88
C GLY A 11 -3.52 -7.44 -1.99
N ARG A 12 -2.53 -8.13 -2.54
CA ARG A 12 -2.49 -9.58 -2.58
C ARG A 12 -1.05 -10.07 -2.50
N VAL A 13 -0.78 -11.01 -1.61
CA VAL A 13 0.55 -11.56 -1.40
C VAL A 13 0.52 -13.05 -1.11
N GLU A 14 1.57 -13.76 -1.50
CA GLU A 14 1.74 -15.16 -1.15
C GLU A 14 1.94 -15.33 0.36
N ARG A 15 1.28 -16.31 0.96
CA ARG A 15 1.28 -16.57 2.40
C ARG A 15 2.68 -16.88 2.92
N ARG A 16 3.47 -17.69 2.19
CA ARG A 16 4.86 -18.00 2.56
C ARG A 16 5.76 -16.78 2.48
N HIS A 17 5.57 -15.94 1.46
CA HIS A 17 6.34 -14.72 1.28
C HIS A 17 6.06 -13.74 2.43
N ALA A 18 4.78 -13.51 2.76
CA ALA A 18 4.40 -12.68 3.90
C ALA A 18 4.97 -13.22 5.23
N ALA A 19 4.94 -14.54 5.44
CA ALA A 19 5.52 -15.15 6.62
C ALA A 19 7.03 -14.89 6.73
N GLY A 20 7.79 -15.21 5.67
CA GLY A 20 9.25 -15.05 5.66
C GLY A 20 9.70 -13.60 5.75
N THR A 21 8.99 -12.66 5.11
CA THR A 21 9.35 -11.24 5.18
C THR A 21 9.03 -10.61 6.54
N LEU A 22 7.92 -10.99 7.18
CA LEU A 22 7.49 -10.37 8.45
C LEU A 22 8.12 -11.03 9.68
N TRP A 23 8.54 -12.29 9.57
CA TRP A 23 9.22 -13.03 10.63
C TRP A 23 10.44 -13.75 10.06
N PRO A 24 11.51 -13.00 9.71
CA PRO A 24 12.70 -13.56 9.06
C PRO A 24 13.56 -14.43 9.98
N SER A 25 13.32 -14.37 11.30
CA SER A 25 14.09 -15.12 12.29
C SER A 25 13.46 -16.50 12.54
N GLY A 26 14.20 -17.56 12.21
CA GLY A 26 13.80 -18.96 12.42
C GLY A 26 13.55 -19.70 11.11
N ASP A 27 12.98 -20.90 11.22
CA ASP A 27 12.59 -21.70 10.05
C ASP A 27 11.20 -21.30 9.50
N ASP A 28 10.88 -21.81 8.31
CA ASP A 28 9.61 -21.55 7.63
C ASP A 28 8.38 -21.98 8.45
N LEU A 29 8.52 -23.04 9.25
CA LEU A 29 7.44 -23.54 10.11
C LEU A 29 7.10 -22.53 11.21
N ARG A 30 8.12 -21.94 11.84
CA ARG A 30 7.95 -20.90 12.85
C ARG A 30 7.38 -19.62 12.24
N ALA A 31 7.85 -19.20 11.08
CA ALA A 31 7.31 -18.04 10.37
C ALA A 31 5.82 -18.24 10.03
N ALA A 32 5.44 -19.43 9.53
CA ALA A 32 4.05 -19.78 9.26
C ALA A 32 3.18 -19.80 10.53
N GLY A 33 3.71 -20.29 11.64
CA GLY A 33 3.04 -20.26 12.95
C GLY A 33 2.81 -18.84 13.47
N ASN A 34 3.80 -17.96 13.32
CA ASN A 34 3.68 -16.55 13.66
C ASN A 34 2.63 -15.84 12.80
N LEU A 35 2.60 -16.12 11.49
CA LEU A 35 1.58 -15.58 10.60
C LEU A 35 0.17 -16.02 11.00
N ARG A 36 -0.03 -17.31 11.30
CA ARG A 36 -1.32 -17.82 11.78
C ARG A 36 -1.76 -17.10 13.05
N SER A 37 -0.84 -16.91 14.00
CA SER A 37 -1.11 -16.20 15.25
C SER A 37 -1.48 -14.74 15.01
N ALA A 38 -0.80 -14.06 14.08
CA ALA A 38 -1.11 -12.67 13.73
C ALA A 38 -2.49 -12.52 13.08
N LEU A 39 -2.85 -13.41 12.16
CA LEU A 39 -4.18 -13.45 11.55
C LEU A 39 -5.28 -13.71 12.59
N TRP A 40 -5.05 -14.65 13.51
CA TRP A 40 -5.99 -14.92 14.59
C TRP A 40 -6.19 -13.69 15.49
N ARG A 41 -5.12 -13.00 15.87
CA ARG A 41 -5.21 -11.78 16.70
C ARG A 41 -5.96 -10.64 15.99
N LEU A 42 -5.76 -10.46 14.68
CA LEU A 42 -6.52 -9.48 13.90
C LEU A 42 -8.01 -9.77 13.95
N LYS A 43 -8.39 -11.03 13.68
CA LYS A 43 -9.79 -11.47 13.75
C LYS A 43 -10.37 -11.31 15.15
N ALA A 44 -9.63 -11.69 16.19
CA ALA A 44 -10.05 -11.56 17.59
C ALA A 44 -10.25 -10.09 18.01
N ALA A 45 -9.49 -9.17 17.41
CA ALA A 45 -9.66 -7.73 17.61
C ALA A 45 -10.79 -7.11 16.77
N GLY A 46 -11.58 -7.91 16.03
CA GLY A 46 -12.64 -7.43 15.15
C GLY A 46 -12.15 -6.78 13.86
N ILE A 47 -10.85 -6.92 13.53
CA ILE A 47 -10.27 -6.35 12.31
C ILE A 47 -10.35 -7.38 11.20
N ASP A 48 -11.41 -7.27 10.39
CA ASP A 48 -11.69 -8.19 9.28
C ASP A 48 -11.44 -7.52 7.91
N LEU A 49 -10.17 -7.19 7.64
CA LEU A 49 -9.75 -6.51 6.41
C LEU A 49 -8.99 -7.43 5.43
N LEU A 50 -8.73 -8.68 5.81
CA LEU A 50 -7.97 -9.64 5.01
C LEU A 50 -8.79 -10.90 4.72
N ASP A 51 -8.84 -11.28 3.46
CA ASP A 51 -9.10 -12.65 3.06
C ASP A 51 -7.82 -13.47 3.13
N SER A 52 -7.96 -14.72 3.55
CA SER A 52 -6.84 -15.65 3.64
C SER A 52 -7.26 -17.03 3.18
N ASP A 53 -6.49 -17.56 2.23
CA ASP A 53 -6.56 -18.96 1.83
C ASP A 53 -5.25 -19.69 2.23
N LYS A 54 -5.08 -20.92 1.71
CA LYS A 54 -3.90 -21.75 2.00
C LYS A 54 -2.59 -21.16 1.43
N PHE A 55 -2.67 -20.41 0.34
CA PHE A 55 -1.53 -19.94 -0.45
C PHE A 55 -1.35 -18.43 -0.41
N ALA A 56 -2.36 -17.66 -0.05
CA ALA A 56 -2.37 -16.22 -0.19
C ALA A 56 -3.12 -15.49 0.92
N LEU A 57 -2.76 -14.22 1.04
CA LEU A 57 -3.45 -13.20 1.79
C LEU A 57 -3.87 -12.11 0.80
N ALA A 58 -5.09 -11.61 0.93
CA ALA A 58 -5.59 -10.53 0.11
C ALA A 58 -6.33 -9.51 0.97
N MET A 59 -6.29 -8.25 0.59
CA MET A 59 -7.23 -7.24 1.09
C MET A 59 -8.63 -7.62 0.62
N ARG A 60 -9.64 -7.50 1.48
CA ARG A 60 -11.02 -7.69 1.05
C ARG A 60 -11.40 -6.67 -0.02
N GLU A 61 -12.26 -7.05 -0.96
CA GLU A 61 -12.63 -6.25 -2.15
C GLU A 61 -13.06 -4.82 -1.83
N HIS A 62 -13.78 -4.60 -0.73
CA HIS A 62 -14.26 -3.28 -0.32
C HIS A 62 -13.33 -2.53 0.63
N THR A 63 -12.09 -2.99 0.81
CA THR A 63 -11.14 -2.29 1.67
C THR A 63 -10.53 -1.10 0.95
N VAL A 64 -10.86 0.10 1.42
CA VAL A 64 -10.24 1.33 0.93
C VAL A 64 -8.85 1.47 1.55
N VAL A 65 -7.83 1.46 0.70
CA VAL A 65 -6.45 1.74 1.08
C VAL A 65 -6.03 3.04 0.44
N ASP A 66 -5.63 4.03 1.25
CA ASP A 66 -5.22 5.35 0.77
C ASP A 66 -4.16 5.31 -0.34
N LEU A 67 -3.32 4.27 -0.33
CA LEU A 67 -2.31 4.02 -1.36
C LEU A 67 -2.93 3.76 -2.73
N TYR A 68 -3.98 2.95 -2.80
CA TYR A 68 -4.64 2.65 -4.07
C TYR A 68 -5.35 3.88 -4.61
N VAL A 69 -5.96 4.66 -3.72
CA VAL A 69 -6.60 5.91 -4.11
C VAL A 69 -5.57 6.92 -4.63
N LEU A 70 -4.38 6.99 -4.02
CA LEU A 70 -3.27 7.81 -4.50
C LEU A 70 -2.74 7.32 -5.86
N TYR A 71 -2.55 6.01 -6.04
CA TYR A 71 -2.08 5.48 -7.32
C TYR A 71 -3.07 5.71 -8.45
N GLY A 72 -4.37 5.53 -8.21
CA GLY A 72 -5.42 5.85 -9.18
C GLY A 72 -5.45 7.33 -9.54
N TRP A 73 -5.34 8.22 -8.54
CA TRP A 73 -5.23 9.67 -8.76
C TRP A 73 -4.00 10.05 -9.59
N ALA A 74 -2.82 9.55 -9.22
CA ALA A 74 -1.59 9.82 -9.95
C ALA A 74 -1.64 9.28 -11.38
N GLY A 75 -2.25 8.10 -11.57
CA GLY A 75 -2.50 7.53 -12.90
C GLY A 75 -3.36 8.43 -13.78
N ARG A 76 -4.44 9.01 -13.24
CA ARG A 76 -5.29 9.95 -13.99
C ARG A 76 -4.55 11.22 -14.40
N LEU A 77 -3.73 11.79 -13.51
CA LEU A 77 -2.92 12.96 -13.82
C LEU A 77 -1.91 12.67 -14.93
N ILE A 78 -1.15 11.58 -14.79
CA ILE A 78 -0.14 11.18 -15.78
C ILE A 78 -0.81 10.87 -17.13
N GLY A 79 -1.99 10.26 -17.11
CA GLY A 79 -2.74 9.91 -18.31
C GLY A 79 -3.58 11.04 -18.92
N GLY A 80 -3.53 12.26 -18.37
CA GLY A 80 -4.34 13.39 -18.87
C GLY A 80 -5.86 13.20 -18.74
N THR A 81 -6.31 12.31 -17.86
CA THR A 81 -7.72 12.00 -17.60
C THR A 81 -8.20 12.50 -16.23
N ALA A 82 -7.45 13.41 -15.63
CA ALA A 82 -7.78 13.98 -14.33
C ALA A 82 -9.01 14.87 -14.40
N THR A 83 -9.87 14.74 -13.38
CA THR A 83 -11.06 15.58 -13.22
C THR A 83 -10.74 16.86 -12.45
N ALA A 84 -11.65 17.85 -12.47
CA ALA A 84 -11.52 19.05 -11.63
C ALA A 84 -11.41 18.70 -10.13
N GLN A 85 -12.09 17.64 -9.69
CA GLN A 85 -12.00 17.15 -8.31
C GLN A 85 -10.60 16.62 -7.97
N ASP A 86 -9.94 15.92 -8.90
CA ASP A 86 -8.58 15.42 -8.73
C ASP A 86 -7.56 16.55 -8.51
N LEU A 87 -7.79 17.70 -9.15
CA LEU A 87 -6.97 18.89 -8.99
C LEU A 87 -7.19 19.55 -7.63
N SER A 88 -8.43 19.61 -7.15
CA SER A 88 -8.76 20.17 -5.82
C SER A 88 -8.22 19.31 -4.66
N ALA A 89 -8.08 17.99 -4.86
CA ALA A 89 -7.61 17.06 -3.84
C ALA A 89 -6.09 17.01 -3.66
N LEU A 90 -5.33 17.82 -4.41
CA LEU A 90 -3.86 17.75 -4.47
C LEU A 90 -3.20 17.87 -3.10
N LYS A 91 -3.68 18.77 -2.24
CA LYS A 91 -3.12 19.02 -0.90
C LYS A 91 -3.19 17.78 -0.01
N TRP A 92 -4.34 17.13 0.13
CA TRP A 92 -4.46 15.90 0.93
C TRP A 92 -3.59 14.75 0.40
N ARG A 93 -3.46 14.62 -0.92
CA ARG A 93 -2.57 13.61 -1.54
C ARG A 93 -1.09 13.87 -1.29
N THR A 94 -0.76 15.09 -0.87
CA THR A 94 0.60 15.52 -0.54
C THR A 94 1.04 15.02 0.82
N ASP A 95 0.15 15.14 1.80
CA ASP A 95 0.43 14.82 3.20
C ASP A 95 0.42 13.30 3.46
N ALA A 96 -0.13 12.52 2.52
CA ALA A 96 -0.06 11.07 2.54
C ALA A 96 1.38 10.51 2.45
N LEU A 97 2.42 11.33 2.31
CA LEU A 97 3.83 10.92 2.32
C LEU A 97 4.30 10.42 3.70
N ASP A 98 3.62 10.79 4.79
CA ASP A 98 3.97 10.38 6.15
C ASP A 98 3.47 8.96 6.49
N ARG A 99 3.34 8.05 5.51
CA ARG A 99 2.84 6.70 5.78
C ARG A 99 3.80 5.95 6.70
N LEU A 100 3.27 5.47 7.84
CA LEU A 100 3.91 4.57 8.80
C LEU A 100 5.15 5.16 9.52
N PRO A 101 5.08 6.36 10.13
CA PRO A 101 6.25 6.97 10.76
C PRO A 101 6.84 6.02 11.82
N GLY A 102 8.17 5.94 11.88
CA GLY A 102 8.89 4.99 12.74
C GLY A 102 9.01 3.57 12.21
N TRP A 103 8.54 3.28 10.98
CA TRP A 103 8.78 2.01 10.30
C TRP A 103 9.94 2.16 9.31
N TYR A 104 10.94 1.30 9.49
CA TYR A 104 12.21 1.29 8.74
C TYR A 104 12.46 -0.03 8.00
N ASP A 105 11.46 -0.92 7.96
CA ASP A 105 11.57 -2.14 7.17
C ASP A 105 11.78 -1.78 5.68
N ASP A 106 12.68 -2.46 4.97
CA ASP A 106 13.07 -2.13 3.59
C ASP A 106 11.88 -2.04 2.63
N TRP A 107 10.90 -2.92 2.80
CA TRP A 107 9.67 -2.93 2.00
C TRP A 107 8.81 -1.67 2.22
N VAL A 108 8.87 -1.04 3.40
CA VAL A 108 8.21 0.26 3.65
C VAL A 108 8.97 1.38 2.96
N LEU A 109 10.30 1.38 3.08
CA LEU A 109 11.15 2.41 2.48
C LEU A 109 11.02 2.42 0.95
N LEU A 110 11.03 1.24 0.33
CA LEU A 110 10.84 1.08 -1.11
C LEU A 110 9.49 1.63 -1.57
N GLU A 111 8.41 1.36 -0.83
CA GLU A 111 7.08 1.83 -1.16
C GLU A 111 6.91 3.33 -0.96
N ARG A 112 7.52 3.90 0.09
CA ARG A 112 7.58 5.37 0.25
C ARG A 112 8.24 6.02 -0.95
N GLU A 113 9.37 5.47 -1.40
CA GLU A 113 10.08 6.00 -2.56
C GLU A 113 9.25 5.84 -3.85
N ARG A 114 8.59 4.70 -4.06
CA ARG A 114 7.67 4.49 -5.19
C ARG A 114 6.53 5.52 -5.20
N VAL A 115 5.92 5.78 -4.05
CA VAL A 115 4.87 6.80 -3.91
C VAL A 115 5.41 8.19 -4.22
N ARG A 116 6.58 8.54 -3.68
CA ARG A 116 7.24 9.84 -3.92
C ARG A 116 7.49 10.06 -5.41
N GLN A 117 8.08 9.08 -6.09
CA GLN A 117 8.36 9.14 -7.53
C GLN A 117 7.09 9.25 -8.37
N ARG A 118 6.08 8.43 -8.08
CA ARG A 118 4.81 8.46 -8.81
C ARG A 118 4.13 9.82 -8.73
N ARG A 119 4.21 10.44 -7.55
CA ARG A 119 3.64 11.76 -7.30
C ARG A 119 4.41 12.87 -7.99
N LEU A 120 5.74 12.83 -7.96
CA LEU A 120 6.59 13.79 -8.68
C LEU A 120 6.23 13.78 -10.17
N HIS A 121 6.17 12.60 -10.79
CA HIS A 121 5.81 12.46 -12.19
C HIS A 121 4.41 13.03 -12.51
N ALA A 122 3.42 12.76 -11.65
CA ALA A 122 2.08 13.30 -11.82
C ALA A 122 2.03 14.84 -11.74
N LEU A 123 2.84 15.44 -10.86
CA LEU A 123 2.97 16.90 -10.73
C LEU A 123 3.69 17.52 -11.93
N GLU A 124 4.74 16.88 -12.41
CA GLU A 124 5.50 17.34 -13.59
C GLU A 124 4.63 17.36 -14.85
N GLU A 125 3.86 16.29 -15.09
CA GLU A 125 2.92 16.25 -16.22
C GLU A 125 1.89 17.38 -16.11
N ARG A 126 1.34 17.63 -14.92
CA ARG A 126 0.39 18.72 -14.73
C ARG A 126 1.02 20.09 -14.94
N SER A 127 2.26 20.28 -14.50
CA SER A 127 3.00 21.52 -14.73
C SER A 127 3.26 21.76 -16.22
N ARG A 128 3.60 20.72 -16.99
CA ARG A 128 3.82 20.81 -18.43
C ARG A 128 2.54 21.17 -19.18
N GLU A 129 1.42 20.57 -18.79
CA GLU A 129 0.12 20.88 -19.37
C GLU A 129 -0.28 22.35 -19.15
N LEU A 130 -0.11 22.86 -17.92
CA LEU A 130 -0.39 24.25 -17.58
C LEU A 130 0.53 25.25 -18.30
N ALA A 131 1.80 24.89 -18.54
CA ALA A 131 2.75 25.75 -19.22
C ALA A 131 2.57 25.81 -20.75
N ARG A 132 1.70 24.96 -21.32
CA ARG A 132 1.34 24.98 -22.75
C ARG A 132 0.15 25.89 -23.06
N VAL A 133 -0.56 26.37 -22.04
CA VAL A 133 -1.70 27.30 -22.13
C VAL A 133 -1.18 28.73 -21.96
#